data_AF-A0A3N2M1D4-F1
#
_entry.id   AF-A0A3N2M1D4-F1
#
_cell.length_a   1.000
_cell.length_b   1.000
_cell.length_c   1.000
_cell.angle_alpha   90.00
_cell.angle_beta   90.00
_cell.angle_gamma   90.00
#
_symmetry.space_group_name_H-M   'P 1'
#
loop_
_entity.id
_entity.type
_entity.pdbx_description
1 polymer ?
#
loop_
_entity_poly.entity_id
_entity_poly.type
_entity_poly.pdbx_seq_one_letter_code
_entity_poly.pdbx_strand_id
1 'polypeptide(L)'
;MDKTLSSRVKELCTKQGITLKELAEKMGIKPESLSRALNGNPQLSTLENIAKALEVGVAELLTGGRSYVPLTSDFTALVVNGKKTYLFHSKSDLKDWIHSID
;
A
#
# COMPACT_ATOMS: atom_id res chain seq x y z
N MET A 1 -0.98 -17.40 9.17
CA MET A 1 -0.50 -16.11 9.68
C MET A 1 -1.18 -15.02 8.88
N ASP A 2 -2.11 -14.31 9.50
CA ASP A 2 -2.77 -13.14 8.93
C ASP A 2 -1.73 -12.10 8.52
N LYS A 3 -1.56 -11.89 7.21
CA LYS A 3 -0.66 -10.86 6.67
C LYS A 3 -1.35 -9.51 6.85
N THR A 4 -0.92 -8.77 7.87
CA THR A 4 -1.44 -7.43 8.20
C THR A 4 -0.55 -6.34 7.59
N LEU A 5 -1.07 -5.11 7.48
CA LEU A 5 -0.28 -3.96 7.04
C LEU A 5 1.00 -3.80 7.88
N SER A 6 0.88 -3.99 9.19
CA SER A 6 1.99 -4.02 10.15
C SER A 6 3.13 -4.97 9.74
N SER A 7 2.82 -6.21 9.35
CA SER A 7 3.84 -7.16 8.93
C SER A 7 4.49 -6.74 7.60
N ARG A 8 3.71 -6.18 6.67
CA ARG A 8 4.22 -5.75 5.36
C ARG A 8 5.15 -4.55 5.45
N VAL A 9 4.79 -3.54 6.23
CA VAL A 9 5.63 -2.37 6.46
C VAL A 9 6.93 -2.77 7.16
N LYS A 10 6.87 -3.68 8.14
CA LYS A 10 8.08 -4.24 8.78
C LYS A 10 8.99 -4.94 7.78
N GLU A 11 8.45 -5.78 6.90
CA GLU A 11 9.24 -6.43 5.85
C GLU A 11 9.94 -5.42 4.93
N LEU A 12 9.23 -4.36 4.53
CA LEU A 12 9.79 -3.30 3.68
C LEU A 12 10.89 -2.51 4.38
N CYS A 13 10.69 -2.15 5.66
CA CYS A 13 11.71 -1.55 6.50
C CYS A 13 12.97 -2.42 6.56
N THR A 14 12.82 -3.72 6.86
CA THR A 14 13.94 -4.67 6.92
C THR A 14 14.67 -4.78 5.59
N LYS A 15 13.95 -4.82 4.46
CA LYS A 15 14.56 -4.86 3.11
C LYS A 15 15.39 -3.62 2.79
N GLN A 16 15.01 -2.46 3.33
CA GLN A 16 15.72 -1.20 3.13
C GLN A 16 16.79 -0.92 4.21
N GLY A 17 16.94 -1.82 5.18
CA GLY A 17 17.89 -1.64 6.29
C GLY A 17 17.49 -0.51 7.25
N ILE A 18 16.23 -0.10 7.27
CA ILE A 18 15.72 0.95 8.17
C ILE A 18 14.84 0.34 9.26
N THR A 19 14.75 1.01 10.40
CA THR A 19 13.83 0.67 11.48
C THR A 19 12.46 1.34 11.31
N LEU A 20 11.44 0.83 12.02
CA LEU A 20 10.13 1.50 12.09
C LEU A 20 10.22 2.91 12.71
N LYS A 21 11.20 3.14 13.59
CA LYS A 21 11.43 4.45 14.20
C LYS A 21 11.94 5.43 13.14
N GLU A 22 12.92 5.03 12.35
CA GLU A 22 13.44 5.84 11.25
C GLU A 22 12.37 6.09 10.17
N LEU A 23 11.49 5.10 9.92
CA LEU A 23 10.34 5.32 9.05
C LEU A 23 9.41 6.41 9.60
N ALA A 24 9.09 6.37 10.91
CA ALA A 24 8.27 7.40 11.54
C ALA A 24 8.94 8.79 11.45
N GLU A 25 10.26 8.85 11.65
CA GLU A 25 11.05 10.08 11.49
C GLU A 25 11.03 10.59 10.04
N LYS A 26 11.20 9.73 9.03
CA LYS A 26 11.05 10.07 7.61
C LYS A 26 9.65 10.60 7.27
N MET A 27 8.63 10.07 7.94
CA MET A 27 7.24 10.51 7.80
C MET A 27 6.94 11.81 8.58
N GLY A 28 7.86 12.29 9.44
CA GLY A 28 7.64 13.44 10.30
C GLY A 28 6.58 13.21 11.40
N ILE A 29 6.35 11.95 11.79
CA ILE A 29 5.37 11.58 12.81
C ILE A 29 6.04 10.88 14.00
N LYS A 30 5.32 10.81 15.12
CA LYS A 30 5.76 10.05 16.28
C LYS A 30 5.68 8.54 16.01
N PRO A 31 6.63 7.72 16.52
CA PRO A 31 6.58 6.27 16.39
C PRO A 31 5.29 5.65 16.90
N GLU A 32 4.68 6.21 17.96
CA GLU A 32 3.40 5.75 18.49
C GLU A 32 2.24 5.99 17.50
N SER A 33 2.27 7.11 16.76
CA SER A 33 1.30 7.40 15.70
C SER A 33 1.43 6.41 14.55
N LEU A 34 2.66 6.09 14.14
CA LEU A 34 2.91 5.05 13.14
C LEU A 34 2.39 3.69 13.63
N SER A 35 2.71 3.31 14.86
CA SER A 35 2.26 2.04 15.45
C SER A 35 0.72 1.92 15.48
N ARG A 36 0.02 3.01 15.84
CA ARG A 36 -1.45 3.07 15.77
C ARG A 36 -1.97 2.92 14.35
N ALA A 37 -1.33 3.56 13.37
CA ALA A 37 -1.71 3.43 11.96
C ALA A 37 -1.52 1.99 11.44
N LEU A 38 -0.41 1.33 11.81
CA LEU A 38 -0.09 -0.03 11.34
C LEU A 38 -0.99 -1.12 11.93
N ASN A 39 -1.43 -0.94 13.18
CA ASN A 39 -2.27 -1.92 13.88
C ASN A 39 -3.77 -1.55 13.88
N GLY A 40 -4.13 -0.41 13.29
CA GLY A 40 -5.50 0.08 13.20
C GLY A 40 -6.05 0.05 11.77
N ASN A 41 -6.96 0.97 11.48
CA ASN A 41 -7.48 1.22 10.13
C ASN A 41 -6.97 2.59 9.62
N PRO A 42 -5.79 2.64 8.96
CA PRO A 42 -5.22 3.90 8.52
C PRO A 42 -6.03 4.52 7.38
N GLN A 43 -6.04 5.85 7.33
CA GLN A 43 -6.58 6.57 6.18
C GLN A 43 -5.66 6.40 4.96
N LEU A 44 -6.21 6.60 3.75
CA LEU A 44 -5.46 6.54 2.50
C LEU A 44 -4.24 7.48 2.51
N SER A 45 -4.39 8.69 3.04
CA SER A 45 -3.30 9.67 3.20
C SER A 45 -2.15 9.14 4.06
N THR A 46 -2.44 8.34 5.08
CA THR A 46 -1.42 7.69 5.90
C THR A 46 -0.72 6.58 5.13
N LEU A 47 -1.46 5.79 4.34
CA LEU A 47 -0.86 4.78 3.46
C LEU A 47 0.04 5.41 2.40
N GLU A 48 -0.39 6.52 1.79
CA GLU A 48 0.41 7.32 0.84
C GLU A 48 1.70 7.83 1.47
N ASN A 49 1.63 8.37 2.70
CA ASN A 49 2.81 8.83 3.41
C ASN A 49 3.77 7.70 3.78
N ILE A 50 3.25 6.55 4.22
CA ILE A 50 4.08 5.36 4.50
C ILE A 50 4.78 4.90 3.22
N ALA A 51 4.02 4.80 2.12
CA ALA A 51 4.52 4.35 0.82
C ALA A 51 5.60 5.32 0.31
N LYS A 52 5.36 6.63 0.41
CA LYS A 52 6.31 7.68 0.05
C LYS A 52 7.59 7.62 0.88
N ALA A 53 7.48 7.44 2.20
CA ALA A 53 8.64 7.37 3.09
C ALA A 53 9.48 6.08 2.89
N LEU A 54 8.84 5.03 2.37
CA LEU A 54 9.47 3.78 1.93
C LEU A 54 9.84 3.79 0.45
N GLU A 55 9.56 4.87 -0.30
CA GLU A 55 9.82 4.97 -1.73
C GLU A 55 9.21 3.80 -2.54
N VAL A 56 8.02 3.33 -2.14
CA VAL A 56 7.23 2.30 -2.82
C VAL A 56 5.87 2.84 -3.25
N GLY A 57 5.16 2.11 -4.10
CA GLY A 57 3.76 2.41 -4.39
C GLY A 57 2.82 1.98 -3.26
N VAL A 58 1.67 2.66 -3.09
CA VAL A 58 0.66 2.31 -2.07
C VAL A 58 0.16 0.87 -2.22
N ALA A 59 0.06 0.36 -3.45
CA ALA A 59 -0.32 -1.02 -3.72
C ALA A 59 0.63 -2.03 -3.04
N GLU A 60 1.93 -1.74 -2.95
CA GLU A 60 2.91 -2.63 -2.31
C GLU A 60 2.64 -2.83 -0.81
N LEU A 61 1.99 -1.86 -0.16
CA LEU A 61 1.58 -1.95 1.24
C LEU A 61 0.36 -2.89 1.42
N LEU A 62 -0.48 -3.02 0.39
CA LEU A 62 -1.79 -3.66 0.45
C LEU A 62 -1.82 -5.07 -0.20
N THR A 63 -0.93 -5.37 -1.14
CA THR A 63 -0.96 -6.62 -1.94
C THR A 63 -0.36 -7.84 -1.25
N GLY A 64 0.16 -7.72 -0.02
CA GLY A 64 0.58 -8.86 0.81
C GLY A 64 1.63 -9.80 0.17
N GLY A 65 2.37 -9.33 -0.82
CA GLY A 65 3.33 -10.14 -1.57
C GLY A 65 2.70 -11.18 -2.52
N ARG A 66 1.41 -11.06 -2.89
CA ARG A 66 0.82 -11.85 -3.99
C ARG A 66 0.93 -11.21 -5.38
N SER A 67 1.69 -10.14 -5.47
CA SER A 67 2.30 -9.75 -6.73
C SER A 67 3.70 -9.25 -6.40
N TYR A 68 4.69 -10.12 -6.62
CA TYR A 68 5.96 -9.64 -7.17
C TYR A 68 5.71 -9.29 -8.65
N VAL A 69 4.69 -8.47 -8.91
CA VAL A 69 4.63 -7.71 -10.13
C VAL A 69 5.22 -6.40 -9.65
N PRO A 70 6.53 -6.16 -9.85
CA PRO A 70 7.04 -4.84 -9.63
C PRO A 70 6.13 -3.85 -10.37
N LEU A 71 6.14 -2.57 -10.01
CA LEU A 71 5.48 -1.50 -10.78
C LEU A 71 6.10 -1.33 -12.19
N THR A 72 6.63 -2.42 -12.77
CA THR A 72 7.05 -2.62 -14.17
C THR A 72 5.87 -2.87 -15.10
N SER A 73 4.65 -3.10 -14.60
CA SER A 73 3.48 -2.93 -15.46
C SER A 73 3.33 -1.43 -15.70
N ASP A 74 3.38 -0.98 -16.96
CA ASP A 74 3.20 0.43 -17.38
C ASP A 74 1.87 1.06 -16.90
N PHE A 75 1.02 0.29 -16.22
CA PHE A 75 -0.28 0.70 -15.75
C PHE A 75 -0.69 -0.08 -14.49
N THR A 76 -1.16 0.65 -13.48
CA THR A 76 -1.90 0.11 -12.33
C THR A 76 -3.03 1.10 -12.00
N ALA A 77 -4.25 0.59 -11.82
CA ALA A 77 -5.40 1.41 -11.43
C ALA A 77 -6.00 0.89 -10.12
N LEU A 78 -6.24 1.81 -9.19
CA LEU A 78 -6.97 1.58 -7.95
C LEU A 78 -8.31 2.30 -8.04
N VAL A 79 -9.40 1.54 -8.04
CA VAL A 79 -10.76 2.08 -8.18
C VAL A 79 -11.54 1.84 -6.90
N VAL A 80 -12.22 2.87 -6.40
CA VAL A 80 -13.15 2.77 -5.27
C VAL A 80 -14.57 3.00 -5.77
N ASN A 81 -15.42 1.96 -5.68
CA ASN A 81 -16.83 2.03 -6.05
C ASN A 81 -17.68 1.40 -4.94
N GLY A 82 -18.67 2.13 -4.41
CA GLY A 82 -19.59 1.61 -3.40
C GLY A 82 -18.92 1.07 -2.13
N LYS A 83 -17.84 1.73 -1.65
CA LYS A 83 -16.98 1.30 -0.52
C LYS A 83 -16.16 0.03 -0.77
N LYS A 84 -16.17 -0.53 -1.98
CA LYS A 84 -15.28 -1.62 -2.40
C LYS A 84 -14.09 -1.06 -3.17
N THR A 85 -12.92 -1.63 -2.94
CA THR A 85 -11.68 -1.28 -3.64
C THR A 85 -11.31 -2.37 -4.63
N TYR A 86 -11.00 -1.98 -5.86
CA TYR A 86 -10.61 -2.83 -6.97
C TYR A 86 -9.20 -2.45 -7.43
N LEU A 87 -8.39 -3.43 -7.80
CA LEU A 87 -7.03 -3.22 -8.31
C LEU A 87 -6.92 -3.85 -9.69
N PHE A 88 -6.43 -3.09 -10.66
CA PHE A 88 -6.23 -3.54 -12.04
C PHE A 88 -4.78 -3.35 -12.45
N HIS A 89 -4.25 -4.32 -13.20
CA HIS A 89 -2.87 -4.32 -13.69
C HIS A 89 -2.77 -4.14 -15.21
N SER A 90 -3.88 -3.91 -15.90
CA SER A 90 -3.93 -3.56 -17.31
C SER A 90 -5.07 -2.58 -17.62
N LYS A 91 -4.90 -1.76 -18.66
CA LYS A 91 -5.97 -0.87 -19.15
C LYS A 91 -7.17 -1.66 -19.66
N SER A 92 -6.93 -2.86 -20.22
CA SER A 92 -7.96 -3.76 -20.72
C SER A 92 -8.85 -4.27 -19.60
N ASP A 93 -8.28 -4.81 -18.51
CA ASP A 93 -9.06 -5.34 -17.37
C ASP A 93 -9.90 -4.23 -16.71
N LEU A 94 -9.34 -3.03 -16.58
CA LEU A 94 -10.10 -1.88 -16.08
C LEU A 94 -11.24 -1.52 -17.04
N LYS A 95 -10.97 -1.48 -18.35
CA LYS A 95 -11.96 -1.14 -19.37
C LYS A 95 -13.10 -2.14 -19.37
N ASP A 96 -12.82 -3.44 -19.35
CA ASP A 96 -13.83 -4.49 -19.32
C ASP A 96 -14.66 -4.41 -18.03
N TRP A 97 -14.02 -4.12 -16.89
CA TRP A 97 -14.73 -3.90 -15.65
C TRP A 97 -15.64 -2.67 -15.69
N ILE A 98 -15.19 -1.53 -16.24
CA ILE A 98 -16.02 -0.33 -16.40
C ILE A 98 -17.28 -0.64 -17.21
N HIS A 99 -17.16 -1.34 -18.34
CA HIS A 99 -18.32 -1.73 -19.15
C HIS A 99 -19.24 -2.75 -18.48
N SER A 100 -18.75 -3.49 -17.47
CA SER A 100 -19.56 -4.46 -16.72
C SER A 100 -20.41 -3.84 -15.61
N ILE A 101 -20.11 -2.58 -15.24
CA ILE A 101 -20.83 -1.84 -14.19
C ILE A 101 -21.69 -0.70 -14.73
N ASP A 102 -21.60 -0.42 -16.04
CA ASP A 102 -22.55 0.43 -16.79
C ASP A 102 -23.89 -0.28 -17.00
#